data_AF-A0A0C4F9B2-F1
#
_entry.id   AF-A0A0C4F9B2-F1
#
_cell.length_a   1.000
_cell.length_b   1.000
_cell.length_c   1.000
_cell.angle_alpha   90.00
_cell.angle_beta   90.00
_cell.angle_gamma   90.00
#
_symmetry.space_group_name_H-M   'P 1'
#
loop_
_entity.id
_entity.type
_entity.pdbx_description
1 polymer ?
#
loop_
_entity_poly.entity_id
_entity_poly.type
_entity_poly.pdbx_seq_one_letter_code
_entity_poly.pdbx_strand_id
1 'polypeptide(L)'
;MESGATNRNTDEKGFQGVNESSLLQRIRHKDEEVSTLKKSFDQHGVALVIRYKYESASGKIPKPETIASLKTAEREYRLERWWSGLYNFFRSIFKRGQWKKDKLYLNLKKLRTDMDAKNIEFPVAVEKAINRLSILEYKGFDFSAEEGRLIERLSKQAKSAQGTTADDSAKLFQLDEADKRLINEIGWKKVAETKVREIEGLLKVYRQAKLQNPTNNQISKIEASLETLVPIITHDDTQWNPEYTTLLQTFTKLKDDSEFPSDLELDQKTEDRIAILGDERKRIQRYSPAIIKH
;
A
#
# COMPACT_ATOMS: atom_id res chain seq x y z
N MET A 1 37.91 10.99 35.21
CA MET A 1 36.84 11.98 35.44
C MET A 1 36.14 12.13 34.10
N GLU A 2 35.08 11.36 33.85
CA GLU A 2 33.70 11.67 34.30
C GLU A 2 33.26 13.05 33.79
N SER A 3 32.09 13.28 33.24
CA SER A 3 30.88 12.49 33.00
C SER A 3 29.91 13.45 32.27
N GLY A 4 28.86 12.90 31.66
CA GLY A 4 27.65 13.64 31.29
C GLY A 4 27.43 13.75 29.79
N ALA A 5 26.81 12.78 29.11
CA ALA A 5 25.35 12.53 29.08
C ALA A 5 24.60 13.73 28.47
N THR A 6 23.67 13.64 27.53
CA THR A 6 22.83 12.55 26.99
C THR A 6 21.97 13.22 25.91
N ASN A 7 21.66 12.53 24.80
CA ASN A 7 20.26 12.40 24.41
C ASN A 7 20.09 11.20 23.47
N ARG A 8 19.88 10.04 24.11
CA ARG A 8 19.12 8.93 23.52
C ARG A 8 17.69 9.43 23.39
N ASN A 9 17.15 9.46 22.18
CA ASN A 9 15.72 9.68 21.96
C ASN A 9 14.99 8.42 22.45
N THR A 10 14.70 8.40 23.74
CA THR A 10 13.70 7.55 24.35
C THR A 10 12.34 8.15 24.06
N ASP A 11 11.66 7.61 23.05
CA ASP A 11 10.20 7.55 22.95
C ASP A 11 9.81 6.39 22.01
N GLU A 12 10.36 5.20 22.30
CA GLU A 12 10.12 3.95 21.57
C GLU A 12 9.60 2.86 22.52
N LYS A 13 8.40 3.07 23.08
CA LYS A 13 7.61 1.98 23.68
C LYS A 13 6.20 2.04 23.12
N GLY A 14 5.85 1.09 22.25
CA GLY A 14 4.44 0.76 22.01
C GLY A 14 4.06 0.22 20.63
N PHE A 15 4.82 0.49 19.57
CA PHE A 15 4.47 0.03 18.22
C PHE A 15 5.60 -0.77 17.58
N GLN A 16 5.44 -2.09 17.49
CA GLN A 16 6.33 -3.02 16.79
C GLN A 16 6.06 -3.03 15.27
N GLY A 17 5.90 -1.87 14.65
CA GLY A 17 5.68 -1.79 13.20
C GLY A 17 6.82 -1.11 12.47
N VAL A 18 6.84 -1.29 11.16
CA VAL A 18 7.94 -0.89 10.27
C VAL A 18 8.13 0.62 10.24
N ASN A 19 9.39 1.07 10.23
CA ASN A 19 9.75 2.47 10.06
C ASN A 19 9.56 2.95 8.61
N GLU A 20 9.09 4.19 8.43
CA GLU A 20 8.96 4.87 7.13
C GLU A 20 10.25 4.78 6.29
N SER A 21 11.43 4.90 6.90
CA SER A 21 12.71 4.82 6.18
C SER A 21 12.95 3.48 5.50
N SER A 22 12.61 2.38 6.16
CA SER A 22 12.74 1.02 5.60
C SER A 22 11.78 0.82 4.43
N LEU A 23 10.54 1.31 4.54
CA LEU A 23 9.56 1.25 3.46
C LEU A 23 10.01 2.07 2.25
N LEU A 24 10.57 3.27 2.46
CA LEU A 24 11.11 4.09 1.38
C LEU A 24 12.28 3.40 0.65
N GLN A 25 13.15 2.69 1.37
CA GLN A 25 14.21 1.92 0.74
C GLN A 25 13.65 0.80 -0.15
N ARG A 26 12.63 0.07 0.33
CA ARG A 26 11.95 -0.96 -0.48
C ARG A 26 11.25 -0.38 -1.70
N ILE A 27 10.63 0.78 -1.57
CA ILE A 27 10.01 1.50 -2.68
C ILE A 27 11.02 1.82 -3.77
N ARG A 28 12.19 2.36 -3.39
CA ARG A 28 13.27 2.66 -4.34
C ARG A 28 13.78 1.39 -5.03
N HIS A 29 14.01 0.32 -4.28
CA HIS A 29 14.43 -0.96 -4.85
C HIS A 29 13.41 -1.51 -5.86
N LYS A 30 12.11 -1.46 -5.52
CA LYS A 30 11.02 -1.85 -6.41
C LYS A 30 11.00 -1.01 -7.69
N ASP A 31 11.20 0.30 -7.59
CA ASP A 31 11.25 1.18 -8.76
C ASP A 31 12.43 0.88 -9.70
N GLU A 32 13.60 0.58 -9.14
CA GLU A 32 14.79 0.16 -9.89
C GLU A 32 14.54 -1.16 -10.63
N GLU A 33 13.92 -2.14 -9.95
CA GLU A 33 13.55 -3.42 -10.55
C GLU A 33 12.53 -3.23 -11.68
N VAL A 34 11.49 -2.42 -11.45
CA VAL A 34 10.47 -2.05 -12.45
C VAL A 34 11.10 -1.38 -13.68
N SER A 35 12.01 -0.43 -13.47
CA SER A 35 12.72 0.26 -14.55
C SER A 35 13.55 -0.72 -15.39
N THR A 36 14.26 -1.63 -14.72
CA THR A 36 15.04 -2.68 -15.38
C THR A 36 14.15 -3.61 -16.20
N LEU A 37 13.02 -4.05 -15.64
CA LEU A 37 12.04 -4.90 -16.34
C LEU A 37 11.45 -4.21 -17.57
N LYS A 38 11.11 -2.92 -17.47
CA LYS A 38 10.59 -2.15 -18.62
C LYS A 38 11.60 -2.05 -19.74
N LYS A 39 12.88 -1.78 -19.44
CA LYS A 39 13.96 -1.82 -20.44
C LYS A 39 14.05 -3.18 -21.12
N SER A 40 13.91 -4.28 -20.36
CA SER A 40 13.86 -5.63 -20.94
C SER A 40 12.62 -5.86 -21.80
N PHE A 41 11.45 -5.31 -21.44
CA PHE A 41 10.25 -5.39 -22.28
C PHE A 41 10.43 -4.70 -23.63
N ASP A 42 11.10 -3.55 -23.66
CA ASP A 42 11.41 -2.86 -24.91
C ASP A 42 12.38 -3.64 -25.80
N GLN A 43 13.35 -4.34 -25.20
CA GLN A 43 14.36 -5.11 -25.94
C GLN A 43 13.86 -6.49 -26.42
N HIS A 44 13.04 -7.16 -25.61
CA HIS A 44 12.75 -8.59 -25.77
C HIS A 44 11.25 -8.91 -25.91
N GLY A 45 10.38 -7.93 -25.67
CA GLY A 45 8.93 -8.11 -25.63
C GLY A 45 8.44 -8.64 -24.29
N VAL A 46 7.24 -8.18 -23.89
CA VAL A 46 6.61 -8.47 -22.59
C VAL A 46 6.47 -9.97 -22.33
N ALA A 47 5.92 -10.71 -23.30
CA ALA A 47 5.66 -12.14 -23.15
C ALA A 47 6.94 -12.96 -22.88
N LEU A 48 8.03 -12.60 -23.55
CA LEU A 48 9.32 -13.29 -23.42
C LEU A 48 9.93 -13.05 -22.04
N VAL A 49 9.92 -11.80 -21.55
CA VAL A 49 10.46 -11.46 -20.22
C VAL A 49 9.62 -12.08 -19.10
N ILE A 50 8.29 -12.06 -19.21
CA ILE A 50 7.40 -12.76 -18.28
C ILE A 50 7.76 -14.24 -18.25
N ARG A 51 7.80 -14.88 -19.43
CA ARG A 51 8.15 -16.29 -19.56
C ARG A 51 9.50 -16.61 -18.92
N TYR A 52 10.55 -15.85 -19.22
CA TYR A 52 11.86 -16.05 -18.60
C TYR A 52 11.82 -15.90 -17.08
N LYS A 53 11.12 -14.91 -16.52
CA LYS A 53 11.04 -14.71 -15.06
C LYS A 53 10.25 -15.82 -14.35
N TYR A 54 9.24 -16.39 -15.01
CA TYR A 54 8.49 -17.53 -14.49
C TYR A 54 9.22 -18.87 -14.70
N GLU A 55 9.91 -19.07 -15.83
CA GLU A 55 10.61 -20.32 -16.16
C GLU A 55 12.01 -20.44 -15.52
N SER A 56 12.72 -19.32 -15.31
CA SER A 56 14.03 -19.31 -14.63
C SER A 56 13.89 -19.55 -13.12
N ALA A 57 12.67 -19.43 -12.59
CA ALA A 57 12.34 -19.83 -11.23
C ALA A 57 12.15 -21.36 -11.19
N SER A 58 13.22 -22.10 -11.45
CA SER A 58 13.38 -23.57 -11.44
C SER A 58 12.47 -24.34 -10.45
N GLY A 59 11.19 -24.52 -10.81
CA GLY A 59 10.18 -25.17 -9.98
C GLY A 59 9.84 -24.45 -8.66
N LYS A 60 10.29 -23.21 -8.44
CA LYS A 60 10.05 -22.43 -7.21
C LYS A 60 9.15 -21.25 -7.51
N ILE A 61 8.09 -21.06 -6.73
CA ILE A 61 7.22 -19.87 -6.83
C ILE A 61 8.11 -18.61 -6.68
N PRO A 62 8.08 -17.68 -7.65
CA PRO A 62 8.91 -16.47 -7.60
C PRO A 62 8.64 -15.67 -6.32
N LYS A 63 9.66 -14.94 -5.84
CA LYS A 63 9.48 -14.08 -4.66
C LYS A 63 8.33 -13.08 -4.90
N PRO A 64 7.49 -12.79 -3.90
CA PRO A 64 6.34 -11.89 -4.06
C PRO A 64 6.72 -10.51 -4.60
N GLU A 65 7.85 -9.96 -4.16
CA GLU A 65 8.39 -8.68 -4.63
C GLU A 65 8.66 -8.70 -6.14
N THR A 66 9.28 -9.76 -6.65
CA THR A 66 9.55 -9.91 -8.09
C THR A 66 8.26 -9.99 -8.90
N ILE A 67 7.23 -10.70 -8.41
CA ILE A 67 5.92 -10.75 -9.07
C ILE A 67 5.25 -9.37 -9.05
N ALA A 68 5.34 -8.66 -7.91
CA ALA A 68 4.79 -7.31 -7.76
C ALA A 68 5.49 -6.31 -8.69
N SER A 69 6.81 -6.35 -8.77
CA SER A 69 7.61 -5.54 -9.70
C SER A 69 7.27 -5.87 -11.15
N LEU A 70 7.11 -7.15 -11.51
CA LEU A 70 6.71 -7.58 -12.85
C LEU A 70 5.33 -7.07 -13.25
N LYS A 71 4.32 -7.25 -12.38
CA LYS A 71 2.97 -6.72 -12.61
C LYS A 71 2.96 -5.19 -12.71
N THR A 72 3.76 -4.52 -11.87
CA THR A 72 3.89 -3.05 -11.88
C THR A 72 4.53 -2.58 -13.18
N ALA A 73 5.63 -3.21 -13.60
CA ALA A 73 6.30 -2.94 -14.86
C ALA A 73 5.37 -3.15 -16.05
N GLU A 74 4.60 -4.25 -16.08
CA GLU A 74 3.67 -4.53 -17.16
C GLU A 74 2.56 -3.47 -17.22
N ARG A 75 1.98 -3.11 -16.07
CA ARG A 75 0.97 -2.05 -15.95
C ARG A 75 1.51 -0.72 -16.47
N GLU A 76 2.68 -0.30 -16.03
CA GLU A 76 3.32 0.94 -16.47
C GLU A 76 3.63 0.92 -17.96
N TYR A 77 4.21 -0.18 -18.45
CA TYR A 77 4.55 -0.35 -19.86
C TYR A 77 3.31 -0.18 -20.76
N ARG A 78 2.21 -0.82 -20.36
CA ARG A 78 0.93 -0.70 -21.05
C ARG A 78 0.39 0.72 -20.98
N LEU A 79 0.44 1.37 -19.81
CA LEU A 79 -0.01 2.75 -19.65
C LEU A 79 0.78 3.68 -20.58
N GLU A 80 2.11 3.68 -20.50
CA GLU A 80 2.99 4.55 -21.30
C GLU A 80 2.81 4.37 -22.80
N ARG A 81 2.71 3.12 -23.27
CA ARG A 81 2.51 2.81 -24.70
C ARG A 81 1.08 3.13 -25.17
N TRP A 82 0.10 3.18 -24.28
CA TRP A 82 -1.27 3.57 -24.62
C TRP A 82 -1.45 5.10 -24.63
N TRP A 83 -0.69 5.84 -23.82
CA TRP A 83 -0.69 7.31 -23.84
C TRP A 83 -0.17 7.89 -25.16
N SER A 84 0.71 7.18 -25.89
CA SER A 84 1.22 7.62 -27.20
C SER A 84 0.26 7.35 -28.37
N GLY A 85 -0.86 6.64 -28.16
CA GLY A 85 -1.70 6.13 -29.25
C GLY A 85 -3.15 6.65 -29.36
N LEU A 86 -3.91 6.84 -28.28
CA LEU A 86 -5.39 6.92 -28.41
C LEU A 86 -6.11 7.77 -27.33
N TYR A 87 -6.36 9.06 -27.55
CA TYR A 87 -7.27 9.88 -26.72
C TYR A 87 -8.73 9.36 -26.72
N ASN A 88 -9.16 8.65 -27.78
CA ASN A 88 -10.55 8.22 -27.98
C ASN A 88 -10.88 6.83 -27.40
N PHE A 89 -9.90 5.95 -27.20
CA PHE A 89 -10.13 4.60 -26.65
C PHE A 89 -10.37 4.63 -25.13
N PHE A 90 -9.81 5.62 -24.44
CA PHE A 90 -9.95 5.83 -22.99
C PHE A 90 -11.40 6.08 -22.54
N ARG A 91 -12.28 6.54 -23.42
CA ARG A 91 -13.70 6.75 -23.09
C ARG A 91 -14.51 5.45 -23.04
N SER A 92 -14.05 4.40 -23.73
CA SER A 92 -14.83 3.18 -23.96
C SER A 92 -14.42 1.99 -23.09
N ILE A 93 -13.15 1.90 -22.65
CA ILE A 93 -12.60 0.64 -22.09
C ILE A 93 -12.29 0.74 -20.59
N PHE A 94 -11.83 1.89 -20.10
CA PHE A 94 -11.48 2.04 -18.70
C PHE A 94 -12.67 2.56 -17.89
N LYS A 95 -13.14 1.76 -16.93
CA LYS A 95 -14.03 2.23 -15.86
C LYS A 95 -13.39 3.48 -15.25
N ARG A 96 -14.06 4.64 -15.28
CA ARG A 96 -13.54 5.97 -14.87
C ARG A 96 -12.76 5.97 -13.55
N GLY A 97 -13.14 5.09 -12.61
CA GLY A 97 -12.46 4.93 -11.31
C GLY A 97 -11.04 4.37 -11.40
N GLN A 98 -10.79 3.35 -12.23
CA GLN A 98 -9.47 2.74 -12.38
C GLN A 98 -8.48 3.72 -13.01
N TRP A 99 -8.94 4.46 -14.03
CA TRP A 99 -8.14 5.49 -14.67
C TRP A 99 -7.72 6.61 -13.71
N LYS A 100 -8.62 7.04 -12.82
CA LYS A 100 -8.29 8.05 -11.80
C LYS A 100 -7.19 7.55 -10.86
N LYS A 101 -7.26 6.27 -10.43
CA LYS A 101 -6.20 5.65 -9.61
C LYS A 101 -4.88 5.55 -10.36
N ASP A 102 -4.89 5.13 -11.63
CA ASP A 102 -3.69 5.06 -12.48
C ASP A 102 -3.03 6.44 -12.65
N LYS A 103 -3.83 7.49 -12.86
CA LYS A 103 -3.33 8.86 -12.98
C LYS A 103 -2.67 9.36 -11.70
N LEU A 104 -3.28 9.10 -10.54
CA LEU A 104 -2.69 9.47 -9.24
C LEU A 104 -1.38 8.73 -9.00
N TYR A 105 -1.34 7.43 -9.32
CA TYR A 105 -0.13 6.62 -9.25
C TYR A 105 1.00 7.20 -10.10
N LEU A 106 0.74 7.49 -11.39
CA LEU A 106 1.77 8.04 -12.29
C LEU A 106 2.25 9.44 -11.85
N ASN A 107 1.33 10.29 -11.39
CA ASN A 107 1.70 11.62 -10.86
C ASN A 107 2.60 11.50 -9.63
N LEU A 108 2.26 10.61 -8.69
CA LEU A 108 3.05 10.38 -7.49
C LEU A 108 4.42 9.76 -7.82
N LYS A 109 4.46 8.79 -8.74
CA LYS A 109 5.72 8.21 -9.22
C LYS A 109 6.62 9.28 -9.84
N LYS A 110 6.06 10.15 -10.70
CA LYS A 110 6.82 11.25 -11.30
C LYS A 110 7.38 12.19 -10.23
N LEU A 111 6.56 12.61 -9.25
CA LEU A 111 7.00 13.44 -8.13
C LEU A 111 8.18 12.80 -7.38
N ARG A 112 8.10 11.49 -7.08
CA ARG A 112 9.18 10.74 -6.45
C ARG A 112 10.45 10.70 -7.32
N THR A 113 10.30 10.42 -8.62
CA THR A 113 11.43 10.41 -9.55
C THR A 113 12.11 11.78 -9.64
N ASP A 114 11.35 12.86 -9.73
CA ASP A 114 11.89 14.22 -9.79
C ASP A 114 12.62 14.59 -8.48
N MET A 115 12.13 14.10 -7.33
CA MET A 115 12.75 14.28 -6.01
C MET A 115 14.05 13.49 -5.89
N ASP A 116 14.04 12.19 -6.23
CA ASP A 116 15.23 11.32 -6.11
C ASP A 116 16.33 11.72 -7.13
N ALA A 117 15.95 12.16 -8.33
CA ALA A 117 16.88 12.65 -9.35
C ALA A 117 17.40 14.07 -9.06
N LYS A 118 16.86 14.76 -8.04
CA LYS A 118 17.12 16.18 -7.74
C LYS A 118 16.85 17.10 -8.93
N ASN A 119 15.86 16.76 -9.75
CA ASN A 119 15.41 17.60 -10.87
C ASN A 119 14.70 18.86 -10.37
N ILE A 120 14.07 18.76 -9.19
CA ILE A 120 13.33 19.83 -8.54
C ILE A 120 13.74 19.82 -7.07
N GLU A 121 14.07 21.00 -6.52
CA GLU A 121 14.28 21.16 -5.10
C GLU A 121 12.93 21.34 -4.40
N PHE A 122 12.52 20.32 -3.65
CA PHE A 122 11.26 20.30 -2.93
C PHE A 122 11.46 20.80 -1.49
N PRO A 123 10.54 21.61 -0.95
CA PRO A 123 10.54 21.90 0.47
C PRO A 123 10.37 20.62 1.31
N VAL A 124 11.00 20.56 2.48
CA VAL A 124 10.96 19.40 3.40
C VAL A 124 9.55 18.88 3.66
N ALA A 125 8.57 19.79 3.81
CA ALA A 125 7.17 19.40 4.02
C ALA A 125 6.55 18.68 2.81
N VAL A 126 6.95 19.06 1.59
CA VAL A 126 6.49 18.42 0.35
C VAL A 126 7.18 17.07 0.15
N GLU A 127 8.48 16.97 0.39
CA GLU A 127 9.18 15.68 0.37
C GLU A 127 8.54 14.68 1.33
N LYS A 128 8.22 15.14 2.55
CA LYS A 128 7.51 14.35 3.55
C LYS A 128 6.14 13.89 3.06
N ALA A 129 5.40 14.74 2.33
CA ALA A 129 4.12 14.39 1.73
C ALA A 129 4.27 13.29 0.67
N ILE A 130 5.20 13.49 -0.28
CA ILE A 130 5.50 12.54 -1.36
C ILE A 130 5.90 11.17 -0.78
N ASN A 131 6.76 11.17 0.23
CA ASN A 131 7.21 9.95 0.90
C ASN A 131 6.06 9.20 1.56
N ARG A 132 5.21 9.87 2.34
CA ARG A 132 4.08 9.22 3.03
C ARG A 132 3.02 8.70 2.08
N LEU A 133 2.68 9.47 1.04
CA LEU A 133 1.78 9.02 -0.02
C LEU A 133 2.36 7.82 -0.77
N SER A 134 3.68 7.80 -1.01
CA SER A 134 4.37 6.66 -1.63
C SER A 134 4.32 5.42 -0.76
N ILE A 135 4.41 5.56 0.57
CA ILE A 135 4.26 4.45 1.50
C ILE A 135 2.85 3.88 1.47
N LEU A 136 1.82 4.73 1.47
CA LEU A 136 0.43 4.27 1.35
C LEU A 136 0.20 3.47 0.07
N GLU A 137 0.69 3.98 -1.06
CA GLU A 137 0.62 3.29 -2.36
C GLU A 137 1.34 1.94 -2.31
N TYR A 138 2.57 1.93 -1.82
CA TYR A 138 3.39 0.72 -1.72
C TYR A 138 2.72 -0.34 -0.83
N LYS A 139 2.12 0.09 0.29
CA LYS A 139 1.38 -0.78 1.19
C LYS A 139 0.00 -1.16 0.66
N GLY A 140 -0.41 -0.71 -0.53
CA GLY A 140 -1.63 -1.14 -1.20
C GLY A 140 -2.91 -0.44 -0.73
N PHE A 141 -2.79 0.68 -0.02
CA PHE A 141 -3.94 1.47 0.41
C PHE A 141 -4.48 2.33 -0.74
N ASP A 142 -5.80 2.40 -0.82
CA ASP A 142 -6.48 3.31 -1.75
C ASP A 142 -6.40 4.75 -1.24
N PHE A 143 -6.11 5.69 -2.14
CA PHE A 143 -6.09 7.10 -1.78
C PHE A 143 -7.47 7.64 -1.47
N SER A 144 -7.55 8.41 -0.38
CA SER A 144 -8.71 9.24 -0.08
C SER A 144 -8.89 10.35 -1.13
N ALA A 145 -10.07 10.99 -1.13
CA ALA A 145 -10.32 12.12 -2.02
C ALA A 145 -9.35 13.30 -1.76
N GLU A 146 -8.96 13.49 -0.51
CA GLU A 146 -8.06 14.57 -0.07
C GLU A 146 -6.61 14.27 -0.45
N GLU A 147 -6.15 13.03 -0.22
CA GLU A 147 -4.84 12.55 -0.67
C GLU A 147 -4.70 12.65 -2.19
N GLY A 148 -5.74 12.27 -2.93
CA GLY A 148 -5.77 12.42 -4.39
C GLY A 148 -5.67 13.87 -4.84
N ARG A 149 -6.36 14.80 -4.18
CA ARG A 149 -6.27 16.25 -4.47
C ARG A 149 -4.87 16.79 -4.16
N LEU A 150 -4.26 16.35 -3.06
CA LEU A 150 -2.89 16.72 -2.69
C LEU A 150 -1.89 16.27 -3.76
N ILE A 151 -1.96 15.01 -4.22
CA ILE A 151 -1.10 14.49 -5.30
C ILE A 151 -1.26 15.33 -6.57
N GLU A 152 -2.49 15.65 -6.99
CA GLU A 152 -2.71 16.46 -8.18
C GLU A 152 -2.18 17.89 -8.05
N ARG A 153 -2.29 18.49 -6.86
CA ARG A 153 -1.78 19.84 -6.57
C ARG A 153 -0.25 19.87 -6.62
N LEU A 154 0.40 18.94 -5.91
CA LEU A 154 1.85 18.80 -5.91
C LEU A 154 2.38 18.53 -7.31
N SER A 155 1.72 17.68 -8.09
CA SER A 155 2.11 17.39 -9.47
C SER A 155 2.03 18.62 -10.38
N LYS A 156 1.01 19.47 -10.20
CA LYS A 156 0.92 20.75 -10.94
C LYS A 156 2.02 21.72 -10.52
N GLN A 157 2.27 21.88 -9.22
CA GLN A 157 3.32 22.74 -8.70
C GLN A 157 4.71 22.31 -9.19
N ALA A 158 4.99 21.00 -9.19
CA ALA A 158 6.24 20.44 -9.71
C ALA A 158 6.44 20.71 -11.21
N LYS A 159 5.38 20.63 -12.02
CA LYS A 159 5.47 21.01 -13.44
C LYS A 159 5.81 22.49 -13.62
N SER A 160 5.26 23.36 -12.78
CA SER A 160 5.56 24.80 -12.82
C SER A 160 6.96 25.14 -12.30
N ALA A 161 7.50 24.34 -11.38
CA ALA A 161 8.85 24.50 -10.82
C ALA A 161 9.96 23.92 -11.72
N GLN A 162 9.60 23.26 -12.82
CA GLN A 162 10.58 22.64 -13.70
C GLN A 162 11.38 23.72 -14.44
N GLY A 163 12.71 23.72 -14.25
CA GLY A 163 13.61 24.71 -14.86
C GLY A 163 13.67 26.06 -14.14
N THR A 164 13.08 26.18 -12.94
CA THR A 164 13.22 27.37 -12.09
C THR A 164 14.39 27.24 -11.12
N THR A 165 14.79 28.35 -10.50
CA THR A 165 15.76 28.32 -9.39
C THR A 165 15.18 27.64 -8.15
N ALA A 166 16.03 27.24 -7.20
CA ALA A 166 15.63 26.65 -5.92
C ALA A 166 14.67 27.56 -5.14
N ASP A 167 15.02 28.85 -5.02
CA ASP A 167 14.23 29.84 -4.29
C ASP A 167 12.86 30.08 -4.92
N ASP A 168 12.76 30.03 -6.25
CA ASP A 168 11.49 30.20 -6.94
C ASP A 168 10.64 28.93 -6.91
N SER A 169 11.27 27.75 -6.99
CA SER A 169 10.63 26.45 -6.79
C SER A 169 9.95 26.40 -5.42
N ALA A 170 10.67 26.77 -4.35
CA ALA A 170 10.15 26.73 -2.99
C ALA A 170 8.90 27.61 -2.79
N LYS A 171 8.80 28.75 -3.48
CA LYS A 171 7.64 29.66 -3.41
C LYS A 171 6.40 29.09 -4.12
N LEU A 172 6.58 28.22 -5.11
CA LEU A 172 5.49 27.59 -5.86
C LEU A 172 4.82 26.45 -5.07
N PHE A 173 5.57 25.82 -4.17
CA PHE A 173 5.08 24.74 -3.32
C PHE A 173 4.32 25.25 -2.11
N GLN A 174 3.03 25.51 -2.31
CA GLN A 174 2.13 25.96 -1.26
C GLN A 174 1.32 24.80 -0.69
N LEU A 175 1.52 24.53 0.60
CA LEU A 175 0.73 23.61 1.42
C LEU A 175 -0.07 24.42 2.43
N ASP A 176 -1.39 24.26 2.42
CA ASP A 176 -2.26 24.88 3.40
C ASP A 176 -2.27 24.10 4.73
N GLU A 177 -2.93 24.64 5.76
CA GLU A 177 -3.00 23.99 7.08
C GLU A 177 -3.82 22.69 7.07
N ALA A 178 -4.68 22.47 6.09
CA ALA A 178 -5.37 21.19 5.93
C ALA A 178 -4.41 20.15 5.33
N ASP A 179 -3.61 20.51 4.33
CA ASP A 179 -2.59 19.66 3.73
C ASP A 179 -1.56 19.21 4.78
N LYS A 180 -1.07 20.13 5.62
CA LYS A 180 -0.12 19.80 6.70
C LYS A 180 -0.70 18.82 7.72
N ARG A 181 -1.98 18.97 8.07
CA ARG A 181 -2.70 18.05 8.96
C ARG A 181 -2.85 16.68 8.32
N LEU A 182 -3.31 16.63 7.08
CA LEU A 182 -3.43 15.39 6.30
C LEU A 182 -2.09 14.66 6.24
N ILE A 183 -1.00 15.34 5.88
CA ILE A 183 0.36 14.75 5.83
C ILE A 183 0.73 14.11 7.17
N ASN A 184 0.36 14.74 8.29
CA ASN A 184 0.62 14.23 9.63
C ASN A 184 -0.29 13.06 10.02
N GLU A 185 -1.47 12.93 9.45
CA GLU A 185 -2.41 11.82 9.66
C GLU A 185 -2.03 10.59 8.85
N ILE A 186 -1.59 10.78 7.60
CA ILE A 186 -1.15 9.69 6.71
C ILE A 186 0.26 9.16 7.02
N GLY A 187 0.86 9.59 8.13
CA GLY A 187 2.11 9.01 8.62
C GLY A 187 1.93 7.53 8.89
N TRP A 188 2.85 6.70 8.41
CA TRP A 188 2.65 5.25 8.34
C TRP A 188 2.32 4.62 9.70
N LYS A 189 3.05 5.03 10.75
CA LYS A 189 2.80 4.59 12.12
C LYS A 189 1.34 4.82 12.53
N LYS A 190 0.78 6.02 12.30
CA LYS A 190 -0.60 6.34 12.68
C LYS A 190 -1.62 5.55 11.87
N VAL A 191 -1.38 5.41 10.56
CA VAL A 191 -2.27 4.64 9.67
C VAL A 191 -2.30 3.18 10.10
N ALA A 192 -1.13 2.60 10.34
CA ALA A 192 -0.99 1.23 10.78
C ALA A 192 -1.59 1.02 12.18
N GLU A 193 -1.31 1.88 13.15
CA GLU A 193 -1.92 1.83 14.50
C GLU A 193 -3.44 1.94 14.46
N THR A 194 -3.98 2.84 13.63
CA THR A 194 -5.44 3.03 13.47
C THR A 194 -6.08 1.76 12.92
N LYS A 195 -5.47 1.15 11.89
CA LYS A 195 -5.98 -0.07 11.28
C LYS A 195 -5.85 -1.29 12.17
N VAL A 196 -4.74 -1.43 12.90
CA VAL A 196 -4.58 -2.50 13.89
C VAL A 196 -5.62 -2.36 14.99
N ARG A 197 -5.86 -1.15 15.50
CA ARG A 197 -6.89 -0.90 16.53
C ARG A 197 -8.29 -1.24 16.05
N GLU A 198 -8.62 -0.92 14.80
CA GLU A 198 -9.88 -1.30 14.16
C GLU A 198 -10.06 -2.83 14.15
N ILE A 199 -9.02 -3.56 13.71
CA ILE A 199 -9.02 -5.03 13.66
C ILE A 199 -9.11 -5.64 15.05
N GLU A 200 -8.31 -5.17 16.01
CA GLU A 200 -8.32 -5.65 17.39
C GLU A 200 -9.67 -5.40 18.08
N GLY A 201 -10.31 -4.27 17.77
CA GLY A 201 -11.65 -3.94 18.25
C GLY A 201 -12.68 -4.96 17.76
N LEU A 202 -12.65 -5.32 16.47
CA LEU A 202 -13.51 -6.37 15.91
C LEU A 202 -13.19 -7.74 16.50
N LEU A 203 -11.91 -8.08 16.62
CA LEU A 203 -11.45 -9.36 17.12
C LEU A 203 -11.90 -9.62 18.57
N LYS A 204 -11.94 -8.59 19.43
CA LYS A 204 -12.53 -8.68 20.77
C LYS A 204 -14.02 -9.05 20.72
N VAL A 205 -14.78 -8.44 19.81
CA VAL A 205 -16.21 -8.71 19.63
C VAL A 205 -16.45 -10.14 19.17
N TYR A 206 -15.73 -10.60 18.14
CA TYR A 206 -15.88 -11.97 17.61
C TYR A 206 -15.41 -13.04 18.59
N ARG A 207 -14.38 -12.77 19.41
CA ARG A 207 -13.99 -13.66 20.51
C ARG A 207 -15.10 -13.82 21.55
N GLN A 208 -15.78 -12.74 21.90
CA GLN A 208 -16.93 -12.81 22.80
C GLN A 208 -18.09 -13.59 22.18
N ALA A 209 -18.38 -13.35 20.89
CA ALA A 209 -19.41 -14.07 20.15
C ALA A 209 -19.12 -15.58 20.08
N LYS A 210 -17.85 -15.97 19.92
CA LYS A 210 -17.41 -17.37 19.90
C LYS A 210 -17.65 -18.06 21.24
N LEU A 211 -17.46 -17.37 22.36
CA LEU A 211 -17.76 -17.91 23.68
C LEU A 211 -19.26 -18.18 23.86
N GLN A 212 -20.11 -17.35 23.26
CA GLN A 212 -21.57 -17.51 23.29
C GLN A 212 -22.05 -18.60 22.31
N ASN A 213 -21.37 -18.76 21.17
CA ASN A 213 -21.74 -19.70 20.10
C ASN A 213 -20.53 -20.55 19.66
N PRO A 214 -20.02 -21.47 20.51
CA PRO A 214 -18.75 -22.17 20.28
C PRO A 214 -18.77 -23.16 19.10
N THR A 215 -19.96 -23.62 18.70
CA THR A 215 -20.15 -24.54 17.56
C THR A 215 -20.24 -23.81 16.22
N ASN A 216 -20.33 -22.47 16.21
CA ASN A 216 -20.39 -21.70 14.98
C ASN A 216 -18.99 -21.55 14.36
N ASN A 217 -18.73 -22.37 13.34
CA ASN A 217 -17.46 -22.36 12.61
C ASN A 217 -17.22 -21.05 11.85
N GLN A 218 -18.26 -20.31 11.48
CA GLN A 218 -18.12 -19.05 10.75
C GLN A 218 -17.51 -17.96 11.63
N ILE A 219 -17.93 -17.88 12.90
CA ILE A 219 -17.29 -16.97 13.88
C ILE A 219 -15.80 -17.28 14.02
N SER A 220 -15.43 -18.56 14.09
CA SER A 220 -14.02 -18.99 14.17
C SER A 220 -13.23 -18.62 12.91
N LYS A 221 -13.83 -18.72 11.72
CA LYS A 221 -13.19 -18.28 10.47
C LYS A 221 -12.98 -16.76 10.43
N ILE A 222 -13.94 -15.98 10.92
CA ILE A 222 -13.82 -14.51 10.99
C ILE A 222 -12.70 -14.13 11.95
N GLU A 223 -12.64 -14.73 13.14
CA GLU A 223 -11.56 -14.51 14.12
C GLU A 223 -10.19 -14.78 13.48
N ALA A 224 -10.00 -15.96 12.88
CA ALA A 224 -8.74 -16.32 12.24
C ALA A 224 -8.36 -15.39 11.07
N SER A 225 -9.37 -14.86 10.36
CA SER A 225 -9.17 -13.87 9.29
C SER A 225 -8.67 -12.54 9.87
N LEU A 226 -9.29 -12.04 10.94
CA LEU A 226 -8.86 -10.82 11.63
C LEU A 226 -7.44 -10.94 12.18
N GLU A 227 -7.08 -12.09 12.78
CA GLU A 227 -5.71 -12.37 13.24
C GLU A 227 -4.69 -12.32 12.10
N THR A 228 -5.09 -12.77 10.90
CA THR A 228 -4.21 -12.75 9.71
C THR A 228 -4.02 -11.34 9.14
N LEU A 229 -4.97 -10.42 9.34
CA LEU A 229 -4.88 -9.05 8.80
C LEU A 229 -3.87 -8.17 9.54
N VAL A 230 -3.67 -8.39 10.84
CA VAL A 230 -2.70 -7.63 11.65
C VAL A 230 -1.27 -7.71 11.07
N PRO A 231 -0.68 -8.90 10.84
CA PRO A 231 0.67 -8.99 10.28
C PRO A 231 0.80 -8.40 8.87
N ILE A 232 -0.27 -8.37 8.08
CA ILE A 232 -0.27 -7.74 6.74
C ILE A 232 -0.08 -6.22 6.84
N ILE A 233 -0.56 -5.60 7.92
CA ILE A 233 -0.33 -4.19 8.16
C ILE A 233 1.07 -3.97 8.73
N THR A 234 1.48 -4.74 9.74
CA THR A 234 2.66 -4.39 10.54
C THR A 234 4.01 -4.73 9.89
N HIS A 235 4.04 -5.58 8.86
CA HIS A 235 5.28 -6.01 8.18
C HIS A 235 5.58 -5.22 6.91
N ASP A 236 6.82 -5.24 6.44
CA ASP A 236 7.32 -4.37 5.36
C ASP A 236 7.23 -4.98 3.95
N ASP A 237 7.18 -6.30 3.90
CA ASP A 237 7.11 -7.14 2.70
C ASP A 237 5.67 -7.56 2.33
N THR A 238 4.69 -7.20 3.16
CA THR A 238 3.27 -7.45 2.94
C THR A 238 2.59 -6.23 2.35
N GLN A 239 1.53 -6.48 1.56
CA GLN A 239 0.74 -5.42 0.93
C GLN A 239 -0.74 -5.65 1.21
N TRP A 240 -1.46 -4.57 1.49
CA TRP A 240 -2.88 -4.56 1.69
C TRP A 240 -3.60 -4.81 0.35
N ASN A 241 -4.50 -5.78 0.32
CA ASN A 241 -5.36 -6.04 -0.81
C ASN A 241 -6.69 -5.27 -0.62
N PRO A 242 -7.23 -4.57 -1.63
CA PRO A 242 -8.55 -3.93 -1.54
C PRO A 242 -9.69 -4.86 -1.06
N GLU A 243 -9.60 -6.16 -1.33
CA GLU A 243 -10.56 -7.15 -0.83
C GLU A 243 -10.55 -7.25 0.70
N TYR A 244 -9.43 -6.95 1.38
CA TYR A 244 -9.34 -6.93 2.84
C TYR A 244 -10.10 -5.76 3.44
N THR A 245 -10.14 -4.61 2.76
CA THR A 245 -11.00 -3.48 3.17
C THR A 245 -12.47 -3.89 3.12
N THR A 246 -12.87 -4.55 2.03
CA THR A 246 -14.25 -5.03 1.85
C THR A 246 -14.60 -6.10 2.89
N LEU A 247 -13.64 -6.98 3.20
CA LEU A 247 -13.79 -8.01 4.22
C LEU A 247 -13.99 -7.39 5.61
N LEU A 248 -13.16 -6.41 6.00
CA LEU A 248 -13.33 -5.69 7.26
C LEU A 248 -14.68 -4.99 7.35
N GLN A 249 -15.10 -4.28 6.31
CA GLN A 249 -16.42 -3.64 6.28
C GLN A 249 -17.56 -4.65 6.43
N THR A 250 -17.42 -5.84 5.86
CA THR A 250 -18.40 -6.91 6.00
C THR A 250 -18.44 -7.40 7.45
N PHE A 251 -17.28 -7.68 8.04
CA PHE A 251 -17.19 -8.10 9.44
C PHE A 251 -17.70 -7.03 10.43
N THR A 252 -17.53 -5.74 10.12
CA THR A 252 -18.12 -4.66 10.91
C THR A 252 -19.63 -4.66 10.84
N LYS A 253 -20.22 -4.82 9.64
CA LYS A 253 -21.68 -4.82 9.48
C LYS A 253 -22.36 -6.00 10.17
N LEU A 254 -21.71 -7.17 10.15
CA LEU A 254 -22.19 -8.37 10.84
C LEU A 254 -22.25 -8.22 12.37
N LYS A 255 -21.60 -7.21 12.94
CA LYS A 255 -21.64 -6.89 14.38
C LYS A 255 -22.84 -6.00 14.76
N ASP A 256 -23.41 -5.24 13.82
CA ASP A 256 -24.39 -4.19 14.15
C ASP A 256 -25.79 -4.76 14.50
N ASP A 257 -26.02 -6.05 14.27
CA ASP A 257 -27.18 -6.77 14.80
C ASP A 257 -26.90 -7.18 16.25
N SER A 258 -27.72 -6.67 17.18
CA SER A 258 -27.52 -6.70 18.63
C SER A 258 -27.36 -8.10 19.26
N GLU A 259 -27.54 -9.17 18.50
CA GLU A 259 -27.18 -10.54 18.84
C GLU A 259 -26.57 -11.20 17.61
N PHE A 260 -25.40 -11.85 17.76
CA PHE A 260 -24.85 -12.64 16.66
C PHE A 260 -25.80 -13.79 16.35
N PRO A 261 -26.32 -13.91 15.12
CA PRO A 261 -27.20 -15.01 14.77
C PRO A 261 -26.48 -16.34 15.01
N SER A 262 -27.15 -17.27 15.69
CA SER A 262 -26.61 -18.60 15.97
C SER A 262 -26.32 -19.37 14.67
N ASP A 263 -27.04 -19.05 13.61
CA ASP A 263 -26.95 -19.55 12.24
C ASP A 263 -26.18 -18.62 11.29
N LEU A 264 -25.29 -17.74 11.80
CA LEU A 264 -24.44 -16.88 10.96
C LEU A 264 -23.82 -17.67 9.81
N GLU A 265 -24.20 -17.32 8.58
CA GLU A 265 -23.68 -17.90 7.35
C GLU A 265 -23.02 -16.79 6.52
N LEU A 266 -21.80 -17.03 6.06
CA LEU A 266 -21.08 -16.11 5.20
C LEU A 266 -21.52 -16.34 3.76
N ASP A 267 -21.82 -15.26 3.05
CA ASP A 267 -22.09 -15.34 1.62
C ASP A 267 -20.84 -15.81 0.85
N GLN A 268 -21.05 -16.39 -0.33
CA GLN A 268 -19.97 -16.94 -1.16
C GLN A 268 -18.87 -15.92 -1.48
N LYS A 269 -19.21 -14.64 -1.69
CA LYS A 269 -18.19 -13.61 -2.00
C LYS A 269 -17.32 -13.34 -0.79
N THR A 270 -17.89 -13.44 0.42
CA THR A 270 -17.14 -13.30 1.66
C THR A 270 -16.21 -14.49 1.89
N GLU A 271 -16.69 -15.72 1.63
CA GLU A 271 -15.84 -16.92 1.66
C GLU A 271 -14.70 -16.85 0.63
N ASP A 272 -14.96 -16.37 -0.59
CA ASP A 272 -13.93 -16.18 -1.63
C ASP A 272 -12.84 -15.19 -1.18
N ARG A 273 -13.23 -14.11 -0.47
CA ARG A 273 -12.26 -13.14 0.10
C ARG A 273 -11.43 -13.73 1.23
N ILE A 274 -12.04 -14.57 2.07
CA ILE A 274 -11.33 -15.31 3.12
C ILE A 274 -10.32 -16.26 2.48
N ALA A 275 -10.67 -16.91 1.36
CA ALA A 275 -9.74 -17.76 0.63
C ALA A 275 -8.52 -16.98 0.10
N ILE A 276 -8.72 -15.77 -0.46
CA ILE A 276 -7.62 -14.88 -0.88
C ILE A 276 -6.70 -14.56 0.30
N LEU A 277 -7.27 -14.23 1.46
CA LEU A 277 -6.50 -13.97 2.68
C LEU A 277 -5.78 -15.23 3.19
N GLY A 278 -6.38 -16.41 3.05
CA GLY A 278 -5.77 -17.69 3.38
C GLY A 278 -4.55 -18.01 2.52
N ASP A 279 -4.61 -17.71 1.23
CA ASP A 279 -3.45 -17.85 0.34
C ASP A 279 -2.34 -16.86 0.67
N GLU A 280 -2.71 -15.64 1.07
CA GLU A 280 -1.77 -14.65 1.58
C GLU A 280 -1.08 -15.13 2.87
N ARG A 281 -1.83 -15.73 3.79
CA ARG A 281 -1.28 -16.32 5.02
C ARG A 281 -0.25 -17.40 4.71
N LYS A 282 -0.57 -18.31 3.80
CA LYS A 282 0.36 -19.37 3.36
C LYS A 282 1.61 -18.78 2.72
N ARG A 283 1.46 -17.68 1.96
CA ARG A 283 2.58 -16.95 1.35
C ARG A 283 3.49 -16.38 2.43
N ILE A 284 2.93 -15.68 3.41
CA ILE A 284 3.67 -15.11 4.53
C ILE A 284 4.39 -16.23 5.32
N GLN A 285 3.71 -17.33 5.61
CA GLN A 285 4.32 -18.50 6.28
C GLN A 285 5.53 -19.04 5.52
N ARG A 286 5.45 -19.09 4.18
CA ARG A 286 6.51 -19.63 3.34
C ARG A 286 7.72 -18.73 3.23
N TYR A 287 7.52 -17.43 3.04
CA TYR A 287 8.61 -16.50 2.72
C TYR A 287 9.10 -15.71 3.93
N SER A 288 8.26 -15.60 4.95
CA SER A 288 8.51 -14.78 6.14
C SER A 288 7.95 -15.51 7.39
N PRO A 289 8.42 -16.73 7.69
CA PRO A 289 7.86 -17.58 8.75
C PRO A 289 7.92 -16.96 10.15
N ALA A 290 8.83 -16.01 10.38
CA ALA A 290 8.92 -15.26 11.63
C ALA A 290 7.66 -14.40 11.92
N ILE A 291 6.86 -14.11 10.90
CA ILE A 291 5.67 -13.24 10.97
C ILE A 291 4.46 -13.96 11.58
N ILE A 292 4.34 -15.28 11.42
CA ILE A 292 3.16 -16.07 11.83
C ILE A 292 3.44 -16.94 13.07
N LYS A 293 4.61 -16.77 13.71
CA LYS A 293 4.83 -17.33 15.04
C LYS A 293 4.09 -16.47 16.06
N HIS A 294 2.79 -16.70 16.24
CA HIS A 294 1.98 -16.57 17.46
C HIS A 294 0.52 -16.80 17.10
#